data_AF-A0A8X7C2P4-F1
#
_entry.id   AF-A0A8X7C2P4-F1
#
_cell.length_a   1.000
_cell.length_b   1.000
_cell.length_c   1.000
_cell.angle_alpha   90.00
_cell.angle_beta   90.00
_cell.angle_gamma   90.00
#
_symmetry.space_group_name_H-M   'P 1'
#
loop_
_entity.id
_entity.type
_entity.pdbx_description
1 polymer ?
#
loop_
_entity_poly.entity_id
_entity_poly.type
_entity_poly.pdbx_seq_one_letter_code
_entity_poly.pdbx_strand_id
1 'polypeptide(L)'
;MDCVPIYKKICFTYSWSIENHNYSWKKNGEYILSPYFIVDNMEKTKWRLALYPKGRTESSKDIISVDLIRGEDRKGPERVMVCFEFSILATDGSVLVSTGTIACSFVKGLSMGFDCFVKCDEVLKTRMKDYLPGNVLTVRCTMWKNIYKDAGIGSCFARTRILVERRSFMWNIKQFNSLQESLYKITSATKSNVHNDMKEKTQRILVDIEDLDDDTVKNVAVHVHSYAAGPPVGQCL
;
A
#
# COMPACT_ATOMS: atom_id res chain seq x y z
N MET A 1 32.34 -28.13 36.86
CA MET A 1 31.04 -28.09 36.14
C MET A 1 30.79 -26.65 35.81
N ASP A 2 31.06 -26.26 34.57
CA ASP A 2 30.84 -24.90 34.11
C ASP A 2 29.34 -24.70 33.89
N CYS A 3 28.74 -23.81 34.67
CA CYS A 3 27.34 -23.44 34.48
C CYS A 3 27.24 -22.59 33.21
N VAL A 4 26.62 -23.12 32.16
CA VAL A 4 26.33 -22.36 30.94
C VAL A 4 25.11 -21.46 31.23
N PRO A 5 25.21 -20.13 31.01
CA PRO A 5 24.07 -19.25 31.21
C PRO A 5 22.94 -19.59 30.22
N ILE A 6 21.72 -19.74 30.75
CA ILE A 6 20.51 -19.90 29.94
C ILE A 6 20.12 -18.52 29.41
N TYR A 7 20.31 -18.29 28.11
CA TYR A 7 19.87 -17.05 27.46
C TYR A 7 18.34 -17.07 27.28
N LYS A 8 17.65 -16.09 27.86
CA LYS A 8 16.22 -15.86 27.61
C LYS A 8 16.06 -14.82 26.48
N LYS A 9 15.10 -15.03 25.60
CA LYS A 9 14.86 -14.19 24.42
C LYS A 9 13.54 -13.46 24.59
N ILE A 10 13.55 -12.12 24.65
CA ILE A 10 12.31 -11.36 24.42
C ILE A 10 11.92 -11.59 22.97
N CYS A 11 10.65 -11.92 22.76
CA CYS A 11 10.04 -11.96 21.44
C CYS A 11 8.90 -10.95 21.44
N PHE A 12 8.91 -10.02 20.49
CA PHE A 12 7.82 -9.09 20.28
C PHE A 12 7.35 -9.16 18.83
N THR A 13 6.04 -9.23 18.62
CA THR A 13 5.46 -9.27 17.29
C THR A 13 4.52 -8.09 17.06
N TYR A 14 4.80 -7.29 16.04
CA TYR A 14 3.93 -6.22 15.58
C TYR A 14 3.29 -6.62 14.25
N SER A 15 1.96 -6.70 14.20
CA SER A 15 1.22 -6.94 12.96
C SER A 15 0.51 -5.68 12.50
N TRP A 16 0.71 -5.30 11.25
CA TRP A 16 0.18 -4.08 10.65
C TRP A 16 -0.60 -4.40 9.38
N SER A 17 -1.91 -4.15 9.41
CA SER A 17 -2.77 -4.28 8.24
C SER A 17 -2.97 -2.94 7.54
N ILE A 18 -2.75 -2.92 6.23
CA ILE A 18 -2.89 -1.77 5.36
C ILE A 18 -4.04 -2.05 4.41
N GLU A 19 -5.07 -1.26 4.55
CA GLU A 19 -6.34 -1.45 3.89
C GLU A 19 -6.44 -0.52 2.70
N ASN A 20 -7.14 -0.98 1.65
CA ASN A 20 -7.17 -0.31 0.36
C ASN A 20 -5.79 -0.23 -0.31
N HIS A 21 -4.93 -1.23 -0.10
CA HIS A 21 -3.54 -1.19 -0.57
C HIS A 21 -3.41 -1.03 -2.09
N ASN A 22 -4.32 -1.61 -2.88
CA ASN A 22 -4.32 -1.46 -4.34
C ASN A 22 -4.48 -0.01 -4.80
N TYR A 23 -5.02 0.88 -3.96
CA TYR A 23 -5.17 2.30 -4.25
C TYR A 23 -3.96 3.13 -3.80
N SER A 24 -2.85 2.49 -3.46
CA SER A 24 -1.61 3.17 -3.10
C SER A 24 -0.93 3.75 -4.35
N TRP A 25 -1.10 5.05 -4.58
CA TRP A 25 -0.44 5.83 -5.65
C TRP A 25 1.04 6.14 -5.37
N LYS A 26 1.66 5.43 -4.43
CA LYS A 26 3.04 5.68 -4.01
C LYS A 26 4.00 5.39 -5.14
N LYS A 27 4.89 6.34 -5.41
CA LYS A 27 6.00 6.17 -6.35
C LYS A 27 7.17 5.44 -5.67
N ASN A 28 8.16 4.99 -6.44
CA ASN A 28 9.42 4.48 -5.88
C ASN A 28 10.02 5.52 -4.92
N GLY A 29 10.52 5.06 -3.77
CA GLY A 29 11.04 5.90 -2.69
C GLY A 29 9.96 6.50 -1.78
N GLU A 30 8.68 6.48 -2.17
CA GLU A 30 7.59 6.90 -1.29
C GLU A 30 7.09 5.73 -0.44
N TYR A 31 6.62 6.07 0.77
CA TYR A 31 6.23 5.07 1.76
C TYR A 31 4.94 5.39 2.49
N ILE A 32 4.37 4.35 3.08
CA ILE A 32 3.27 4.38 4.03
C ILE A 32 3.84 4.11 5.41
N LEU A 33 3.33 4.80 6.42
CA LEU A 33 3.82 4.72 7.79
C LEU A 33 2.80 4.02 8.67
N SER A 34 3.26 3.09 9.49
CA SER A 34 2.43 2.52 10.52
C SER A 34 2.26 3.49 11.69
N PRO A 35 1.22 3.29 12.52
CA PRO A 35 1.20 3.86 13.87
C PRO A 35 2.46 3.47 14.64
N TYR A 36 2.82 4.29 15.63
CA TYR A 36 3.88 3.94 16.56
C TYR A 36 3.41 2.86 17.53
N PHE A 37 4.31 1.95 17.88
CA PHE A 37 4.15 0.99 18.97
C PHE A 37 5.31 1.11 19.97
N ILE A 38 5.06 0.69 21.21
CA ILE A 38 6.04 0.71 22.30
C ILE A 38 6.27 -0.72 22.74
N VAL A 39 7.53 -1.10 22.89
CA VAL A 39 7.91 -2.44 23.35
C VAL A 39 8.43 -2.34 24.77
N ASP A 40 7.54 -2.54 25.74
CA ASP A 40 7.87 -2.35 27.17
C ASP A 40 9.06 -3.20 27.62
N ASN A 41 9.07 -4.48 27.21
CA ASN A 41 10.13 -5.40 27.56
C ASN A 41 11.46 -5.09 26.85
N MET A 42 11.45 -4.31 25.77
CA MET A 42 12.66 -3.79 25.13
C MET A 42 12.93 -2.34 25.56
N GLU A 43 13.00 -2.13 26.87
CA GLU A 43 13.36 -0.83 27.47
C GLU A 43 12.39 0.30 27.11
N LYS A 44 11.11 -0.03 26.89
CA LYS A 44 10.05 0.93 26.52
C LYS A 44 10.37 1.75 25.28
N THR A 45 11.15 1.17 24.37
CA THR A 45 11.55 1.82 23.11
C THR A 45 10.36 1.95 22.17
N LYS A 46 10.31 3.07 21.45
CA LYS A 46 9.24 3.39 20.50
C LYS A 46 9.64 3.07 19.07
N TRP A 47 8.74 2.47 18.30
CA TRP A 47 9.01 1.94 16.96
C TRP A 47 7.83 2.14 16.01
N ARG A 48 8.08 2.05 14.71
CA ARG A 48 7.07 1.98 13.66
C ARG A 48 7.67 1.37 12.40
N LEU A 49 6.81 1.02 11.45
CA LEU A 49 7.22 0.53 10.14
C LEU A 49 7.03 1.59 9.05
N ALA A 50 7.90 1.56 8.05
CA ALA A 50 7.71 2.22 6.77
C ALA A 50 7.64 1.16 5.66
N LEU A 51 6.50 1.06 4.98
CA LEU A 51 6.34 0.20 3.81
C LEU A 51 6.52 1.03 2.55
N TYR A 52 7.35 0.57 1.62
CA TYR A 52 7.59 1.16 0.31
C TYR A 52 6.94 0.26 -0.75
N PRO A 53 5.70 0.57 -1.19
CA PRO A 53 4.93 -0.34 -2.05
C PRO A 53 5.50 -0.50 -3.47
N LYS A 54 6.44 0.36 -3.88
CA LYS A 54 7.11 0.37 -5.20
C LYS A 54 8.64 0.37 -5.09
N GLY A 55 9.17 -0.04 -3.94
CA GLY A 55 10.60 -0.03 -3.64
C GLY A 55 11.09 1.24 -2.94
N ARG A 56 12.15 1.09 -2.15
CA ARG A 56 12.77 2.18 -1.38
C ARG A 56 13.74 3.02 -2.22
N THR A 57 14.38 2.40 -3.19
CA THR A 57 15.44 2.98 -4.03
C THR A 57 15.25 2.53 -5.47
N GLU A 58 15.96 3.13 -6.42
CA GLU A 58 15.89 2.69 -7.83
C GLU A 58 16.36 1.23 -7.98
N SER A 59 17.33 0.78 -7.18
CA SER A 59 17.80 -0.62 -7.19
C SER A 59 16.76 -1.63 -6.69
N SER A 60 15.75 -1.18 -5.94
CA SER A 60 14.65 -1.98 -5.43
C SER A 60 13.32 -1.65 -6.11
N LYS A 61 13.36 -0.96 -7.24
CA LYS A 61 12.17 -0.58 -7.99
C LYS A 61 11.31 -1.79 -8.33
N ASP A 62 10.00 -1.62 -8.13
CA ASP A 62 8.99 -2.66 -8.31
C ASP A 62 9.17 -3.90 -7.42
N ILE A 63 9.96 -3.78 -6.35
CA ILE A 63 10.07 -4.75 -5.27
C ILE A 63 9.59 -4.05 -4.00
N ILE A 64 8.64 -4.66 -3.28
CA ILE A 64 8.18 -4.10 -2.01
C ILE A 64 9.35 -4.11 -1.02
N SER A 65 9.59 -2.98 -0.36
CA SER A 65 10.61 -2.84 0.69
C SER A 65 9.95 -2.43 2.00
N VAL A 66 10.54 -2.78 3.13
CA VAL A 66 10.03 -2.38 4.44
C VAL A 66 11.16 -2.10 5.42
N ASP A 67 10.97 -1.03 6.20
CA ASP A 67 11.91 -0.58 7.21
C ASP A 67 11.27 -0.60 8.60
N LEU A 68 12.08 -0.94 9.59
CA LEU A 68 11.82 -0.71 11.01
C LEU A 68 12.50 0.61 11.39
N ILE A 69 11.71 1.54 11.92
CA ILE A 69 12.18 2.86 12.34
C ILE A 69 12.12 2.94 13.85
N ARG A 70 13.24 3.33 14.46
CA ARG A 70 13.26 3.70 15.87
C ARG A 70 12.74 5.13 16.03
N GLY A 71 11.65 5.28 16.76
CA GLY A 71 11.05 6.57 17.03
C GLY A 71 11.84 7.41 18.03
N GLU A 72 11.61 8.72 17.98
CA GLU A 72 12.02 9.62 19.05
C GLU A 72 11.21 9.34 20.33
N ASP A 73 11.91 9.13 21.44
CA ASP A 73 11.34 8.95 22.76
C ASP A 73 12.16 9.68 23.84
N ARG A 74 11.50 10.06 24.94
CA ARG A 74 12.14 10.71 26.10
C ARG A 74 12.74 9.69 27.09
N LYS A 75 12.50 8.39 26.89
CA LYS A 75 12.82 7.29 27.80
C LYS A 75 13.54 6.19 27.03
N GLY A 76 14.34 5.37 27.71
CA GLY A 76 15.12 4.31 27.08
C GLY A 76 16.54 4.75 26.69
N PRO A 77 17.40 3.82 26.27
CA PRO A 77 18.82 4.07 26.01
C PRO A 77 18.99 4.83 24.70
N GLU A 78 20.09 5.57 24.50
CA GLU A 78 20.30 6.24 23.20
C GLU A 78 20.45 5.22 22.06
N ARG A 79 21.07 4.08 22.34
CA ARG A 79 21.33 3.00 21.40
C ARG A 79 20.73 1.69 21.89
N VAL A 80 20.09 0.92 21.01
CA VAL A 80 19.55 -0.41 21.32
C VAL A 80 19.87 -1.40 20.22
N MET A 81 20.38 -2.57 20.59
CA MET A 81 20.59 -3.67 19.66
C MET A 81 19.35 -4.58 19.64
N VAL A 82 18.83 -4.83 18.43
CA VAL A 82 17.64 -5.66 18.21
C VAL A 82 17.87 -6.55 17.02
N CYS A 83 17.48 -7.82 17.13
CA CYS A 83 17.33 -8.71 15.98
C CYS A 83 15.90 -8.60 15.46
N PHE A 84 15.69 -8.54 14.15
CA PHE A 84 14.35 -8.47 13.59
C PHE A 84 14.26 -9.10 12.22
N GLU A 85 13.03 -9.42 11.84
CA GLU A 85 12.64 -9.84 10.51
C GLU A 85 11.26 -9.28 10.18
N PHE A 86 10.89 -9.39 8.90
CA PHE A 86 9.54 -9.11 8.44
C PHE A 86 8.92 -10.33 7.79
N SER A 87 7.59 -10.42 7.85
CA SER A 87 6.78 -11.35 7.04
C SER A 87 5.54 -10.67 6.46
N ILE A 88 5.05 -11.16 5.32
CA ILE A 88 3.68 -10.89 4.86
C ILE A 88 2.82 -12.10 5.20
N LEU A 89 1.62 -11.83 5.71
CA LEU A 89 0.71 -12.87 6.18
C LEU A 89 -0.49 -13.03 5.26
N ALA A 90 -0.98 -14.26 5.15
CA ALA A 90 -2.31 -14.55 4.61
C ALA A 90 -3.40 -14.27 5.66
N THR A 91 -4.67 -14.37 5.24
CA THR A 91 -5.86 -14.13 6.10
C THR A 91 -5.88 -15.01 7.35
N ASP A 92 -5.41 -16.26 7.23
CA ASP A 92 -5.37 -17.23 8.33
C ASP A 92 -4.17 -17.01 9.27
N GLY A 93 -3.32 -16.02 8.99
CA GLY A 93 -2.12 -15.70 9.76
C GLY A 93 -0.90 -16.51 9.38
N SER A 94 -0.98 -17.40 8.38
CA SER A 94 0.17 -18.11 7.82
C SER A 94 1.13 -17.15 7.11
N VAL A 95 2.42 -17.49 7.10
CA VAL A 95 3.46 -16.67 6.47
C VAL A 95 3.53 -17.00 4.98
N LEU A 96 3.30 -16.01 4.13
CA LEU A 96 3.42 -16.13 2.67
C LEU A 96 4.87 -15.93 2.20
N VAL A 97 5.54 -14.96 2.79
CA VAL A 97 6.95 -14.62 2.54
C VAL A 97 7.54 -13.98 3.78
N SER A 98 8.83 -14.20 4.01
CA SER A 98 9.60 -13.57 5.09
C SER A 98 10.99 -13.19 4.65
N THR A 99 11.60 -12.22 5.33
CA THR A 99 13.02 -11.94 5.19
C THR A 99 13.85 -12.94 5.98
N GLY A 100 15.16 -12.88 5.78
CA GLY A 100 16.09 -13.33 6.81
C GLY A 100 15.99 -12.46 8.07
N THR A 101 16.52 -12.98 9.17
CA THR A 101 16.71 -12.21 10.41
C THR A 101 18.02 -11.43 10.35
N ILE A 102 17.99 -10.15 10.72
CA ILE A 102 19.21 -9.34 10.89
C ILE A 102 19.29 -8.75 12.30
N ALA A 103 20.52 -8.54 12.79
CA ALA A 103 20.79 -7.86 14.04
C ALA A 103 21.34 -6.47 13.74
N CYS A 104 20.69 -5.42 14.27
CA CYS A 104 21.13 -4.05 14.06
C CYS A 104 21.11 -3.25 15.37
N SER A 105 22.03 -2.30 15.43
CA SER A 105 22.06 -1.30 16.49
C SER A 105 21.32 -0.05 16.02
N PHE A 106 20.23 0.31 16.70
CA PHE A 106 19.44 1.50 16.40
C PHE A 106 19.75 2.64 17.37
N VAL A 107 20.09 3.80 16.84
CA VAL A 107 19.96 5.09 17.54
C VAL A 107 18.56 5.67 17.28
N LYS A 108 18.14 6.68 18.04
CA LYS A 108 16.84 7.32 17.81
C LYS A 108 16.78 7.94 16.40
N GLY A 109 15.62 7.83 15.76
CA GLY A 109 15.41 8.26 14.38
C GLY A 109 16.00 7.33 13.31
N LEU A 110 16.82 6.34 13.67
CA LEU A 110 17.44 5.44 12.68
C LEU A 110 16.40 4.50 12.06
N SER A 111 16.53 4.29 10.75
CA SER A 111 15.78 3.33 9.95
C SER A 111 16.71 2.21 9.48
N MET A 112 16.25 0.96 9.57
CA MET A 112 16.91 -0.20 8.95
C MET A 112 15.84 -1.14 8.42
N GLY A 113 16.08 -1.74 7.26
CA GLY A 113 15.10 -2.59 6.60
C GLY A 113 15.67 -3.45 5.50
N PHE A 114 14.76 -3.94 4.68
CA PHE A 114 15.08 -4.82 3.56
C PHE A 114 14.49 -4.27 2.27
N ASP A 115 15.35 -4.22 1.25
CA ASP A 115 15.02 -3.72 -0.08
C ASP A 115 14.32 -4.77 -0.96
N CYS A 116 14.38 -6.05 -0.56
CA CYS A 116 14.03 -7.17 -1.43
C CYS A 116 13.01 -8.12 -0.77
N PHE A 117 11.75 -7.70 -0.63
CA PHE A 117 10.74 -8.52 0.03
C PHE A 117 9.97 -9.42 -0.95
N VAL A 118 9.22 -8.81 -1.87
CA VAL A 118 8.41 -9.51 -2.88
C VAL A 118 8.17 -8.57 -4.06
N LYS A 119 8.07 -9.11 -5.27
CA LYS A 119 7.79 -8.29 -6.47
C LYS A 119 6.39 -7.67 -6.36
N CYS A 120 6.27 -6.40 -6.73
CA CYS A 120 5.00 -5.68 -6.70
C CYS A 120 3.94 -6.38 -7.56
N ASP A 121 4.32 -6.84 -8.75
CA ASP A 121 3.42 -7.54 -9.66
C ASP A 121 2.94 -8.88 -9.10
N GLU A 122 3.74 -9.55 -8.26
CA GLU A 122 3.30 -10.77 -7.59
C GLU A 122 2.15 -10.46 -6.61
N VAL A 123 2.30 -9.40 -5.81
CA VAL A 123 1.31 -8.98 -4.81
C VAL A 123 0.08 -8.34 -5.44
N LEU A 124 0.24 -7.54 -6.50
CA LEU A 124 -0.84 -6.73 -7.07
C LEU A 124 -1.55 -7.41 -8.24
N LYS A 125 -0.95 -8.42 -8.87
CA LYS A 125 -1.50 -9.06 -10.08
C LYS A 125 -1.53 -10.58 -9.96
N THR A 126 -0.36 -11.23 -9.85
CA THR A 126 -0.22 -12.69 -10.02
C THR A 126 -0.87 -13.47 -8.88
N ARG A 127 -0.63 -13.06 -7.64
CA ARG A 127 -1.08 -13.72 -6.41
C ARG A 127 -1.88 -12.77 -5.52
N MET A 128 -2.59 -11.83 -6.13
CA MET A 128 -3.35 -10.80 -5.43
C MET A 128 -4.33 -11.37 -4.41
N LYS A 129 -4.97 -12.49 -4.69
CA LYS A 129 -5.92 -13.14 -3.76
C LYS A 129 -5.23 -13.68 -2.50
N ASP A 130 -3.97 -14.07 -2.60
CA ASP A 130 -3.20 -14.60 -1.48
C ASP A 130 -2.70 -13.45 -0.59
N TYR A 131 -2.10 -12.43 -1.21
CA TYR A 131 -1.43 -11.33 -0.51
C TYR A 131 -2.36 -10.18 -0.09
N LEU A 132 -3.48 -9.97 -0.80
CA LEU A 132 -4.42 -8.86 -0.60
C LEU A 132 -5.89 -9.34 -0.48
N PRO A 133 -6.19 -10.31 0.40
CA PRO A 133 -7.56 -10.74 0.64
C PRO A 133 -8.38 -9.54 1.14
N GLY A 134 -9.49 -9.24 0.44
CA GLY A 134 -10.31 -8.06 0.76
C GLY A 134 -9.57 -6.72 0.61
N ASN A 135 -8.52 -6.66 -0.22
CA ASN A 135 -7.66 -5.49 -0.44
C ASN A 135 -6.91 -5.02 0.84
N VAL A 136 -6.51 -5.98 1.67
CA VAL A 136 -5.74 -5.74 2.89
C VAL A 136 -4.38 -6.43 2.80
N LEU A 137 -3.30 -5.65 2.86
CA LEU A 137 -1.94 -6.17 3.01
C LEU A 137 -1.60 -6.26 4.50
N THR A 138 -1.18 -7.42 4.99
CA THR A 138 -0.75 -7.55 6.39
C THR A 138 0.74 -7.84 6.50
N VAL A 139 1.49 -6.87 7.03
CA VAL A 139 2.92 -6.97 7.29
C VAL A 139 3.14 -7.22 8.77
N ARG A 140 3.96 -8.21 9.12
CA ARG A 140 4.38 -8.51 10.49
C ARG A 140 5.87 -8.22 10.65
N CYS A 141 6.22 -7.49 11.70
CA CYS A 141 7.59 -7.39 12.19
C CYS A 141 7.73 -8.26 13.43
N THR A 142 8.72 -9.13 13.45
CA THR A 142 9.08 -9.89 14.65
C THR A 142 10.43 -9.40 15.12
N MET A 143 10.51 -9.06 16.41
CA MET A 143 11.69 -8.47 17.03
C MET A 143 12.14 -9.36 18.18
N TRP A 144 13.46 -9.47 18.35
CA TRP A 144 14.06 -10.20 19.44
C TRP A 144 15.21 -9.46 20.09
N LYS A 145 15.37 -9.73 21.37
CA LYS A 145 16.50 -9.27 22.15
C LYS A 145 16.88 -10.31 23.20
N ASN A 146 18.17 -10.62 23.28
CA ASN A 146 18.70 -11.48 24.32
C ASN A 146 18.72 -10.72 25.65
N ILE A 147 18.18 -11.32 26.70
CA ILE A 147 18.19 -10.76 28.05
C ILE A 147 18.55 -11.82 29.09
N TYR A 148 19.02 -11.34 30.23
CA TYR A 148 19.38 -12.15 31.40
C TYR A 148 18.21 -12.36 32.38
N LYS A 149 17.00 -11.84 32.09
CA LYS A 149 15.82 -11.89 32.97
C LYS A 149 14.64 -12.57 32.30
N ASP A 150 13.58 -12.84 33.06
CA ASP A 150 12.35 -13.44 32.54
C ASP A 150 11.83 -12.67 31.31
N ALA A 151 11.67 -13.42 30.23
CA ALA A 151 11.26 -12.91 28.94
C ALA A 151 9.76 -13.08 28.79
N GLY A 152 9.04 -11.97 28.58
CA GLY A 152 7.66 -12.00 28.12
C GLY A 152 7.59 -12.05 26.60
N ILE A 153 6.66 -12.84 26.08
CA ILE A 153 6.21 -12.74 24.68
C ILE A 153 5.21 -11.59 24.63
N GLY A 154 5.48 -10.59 23.81
CA GLY A 154 4.56 -9.48 23.58
C GLY A 154 4.07 -9.45 22.14
N SER A 155 2.88 -8.91 21.92
CA SER A 155 2.41 -8.60 20.58
C SER A 155 1.50 -7.39 20.58
N CYS A 156 1.41 -6.72 19.44
CA CYS A 156 0.33 -5.78 19.19
C CYS A 156 -0.03 -5.73 17.71
N PHE A 157 -1.19 -5.14 17.44
CA PHE A 157 -1.78 -5.03 16.12
C PHE A 157 -2.12 -3.57 15.82
N ALA A 158 -1.91 -3.17 14.57
CA ALA A 158 -2.31 -1.87 14.07
C ALA A 158 -2.94 -1.97 12.68
N ARG A 159 -3.71 -0.95 12.34
CA ARG A 159 -4.39 -0.82 11.06
C ARG A 159 -4.23 0.58 10.52
N THR A 160 -3.95 0.68 9.22
CA THR A 160 -3.97 1.93 8.45
C THR A 160 -4.92 1.73 7.27
N ARG A 161 -5.75 2.74 6.97
CA ARG A 161 -6.64 2.72 5.81
C ARG A 161 -6.26 3.83 4.84
N ILE A 162 -5.95 3.46 3.59
CA ILE A 162 -5.76 4.43 2.52
C ILE A 162 -7.14 4.97 2.13
N LEU A 163 -7.31 6.29 2.23
CA LEU A 163 -8.55 6.95 1.84
C LEU A 163 -8.65 6.95 0.32
N VAL A 164 -9.80 6.51 -0.19
CA VAL A 164 -10.12 6.47 -1.61
C VAL A 164 -11.29 7.42 -1.84
N GLU A 165 -11.04 8.51 -2.57
CA GLU A 165 -12.10 9.41 -3.02
C GLU A 165 -12.62 8.87 -4.36
N ARG A 166 -13.87 8.40 -4.41
CA ARG A 166 -14.52 8.02 -5.66
C ARG A 166 -15.18 9.24 -6.27
N ARG A 167 -14.78 9.60 -7.50
CA ARG A 167 -15.41 10.65 -8.28
C ARG A 167 -16.15 10.03 -9.45
N SER A 168 -17.47 10.20 -9.47
CA SER A 168 -18.32 9.83 -10.60
C SER A 168 -18.79 11.11 -11.29
N PHE A 169 -18.74 11.13 -12.61
CA PHE A 169 -19.40 12.18 -13.40
C PHE A 169 -20.34 11.55 -14.41
N MET A 170 -21.44 12.24 -14.68
CA MET A 170 -22.34 11.89 -15.76
C MET A 170 -21.81 12.47 -17.07
N TRP A 171 -21.58 11.61 -18.06
CA TRP A 171 -21.13 12.06 -19.37
C TRP A 171 -22.17 11.77 -20.45
N ASN A 172 -22.54 12.79 -21.22
CA ASN A 172 -23.40 12.65 -22.40
C ASN A 172 -22.53 12.38 -23.63
N ILE A 173 -22.40 11.12 -24.03
CA ILE A 173 -21.66 10.76 -25.24
C ILE A 173 -22.59 10.90 -26.44
N LYS A 174 -22.32 11.90 -27.29
CA LYS A 174 -23.03 12.04 -28.57
C LYS A 174 -22.59 10.93 -29.52
N GLN A 175 -23.53 10.37 -30.29
CA GLN A 175 -23.29 9.29 -31.24
C GLN A 175 -22.61 8.05 -30.63
N PHE A 176 -22.98 7.67 -29.40
CA PHE A 176 -22.43 6.48 -28.73
C PHE A 176 -22.45 5.22 -29.63
N ASN A 177 -23.49 5.06 -30.45
CA ASN A 177 -23.64 3.95 -31.39
C ASN A 177 -22.58 3.88 -32.51
N SER A 178 -21.80 4.94 -32.74
CA SER A 178 -20.72 4.95 -33.75
C SER A 178 -19.35 4.70 -33.15
N LEU A 179 -19.23 4.50 -31.84
CA LEU A 179 -17.96 4.20 -31.19
C LEU A 179 -17.58 2.74 -31.44
N GLN A 180 -16.41 2.52 -32.08
CA GLN A 180 -15.85 1.17 -32.22
C GLN A 180 -15.42 0.62 -30.84
N GLU A 181 -15.82 -0.62 -30.54
CA GLU A 181 -15.53 -1.33 -29.27
C GLU A 181 -14.03 -1.41 -28.91
N SER A 182 -13.14 -1.18 -29.86
CA SER A 182 -11.68 -1.31 -29.70
C SER A 182 -11.00 -0.16 -28.95
N LEU A 183 -11.68 0.96 -28.71
CA LEU A 183 -11.04 2.21 -28.22
C LEU A 183 -11.26 2.51 -26.73
N TYR A 184 -12.08 1.74 -26.00
CA TYR A 184 -12.35 1.99 -24.59
C TYR A 184 -12.71 0.70 -23.83
N LYS A 185 -12.15 0.54 -22.62
CA LYS A 185 -12.59 -0.47 -21.64
C LYS A 185 -13.53 0.23 -20.65
N ILE A 186 -14.83 0.02 -20.80
CA ILE A 186 -15.79 0.34 -19.73
C ILE A 186 -15.69 -0.75 -18.67
N THR A 187 -15.12 -0.43 -17.51
CA THR A 187 -14.85 -1.43 -16.46
C THR A 187 -16.12 -1.80 -15.67
N SER A 188 -17.10 -0.89 -15.59
CA SER A 188 -18.48 -1.24 -15.22
C SER A 188 -19.46 -0.18 -15.73
N ALA A 189 -20.65 -0.61 -16.16
CA ALA A 189 -21.77 0.29 -16.50
C ALA A 189 -23.00 -0.18 -15.73
N THR A 190 -23.47 0.62 -14.78
CA THR A 190 -24.78 0.40 -14.15
C THR A 190 -25.83 1.22 -14.90
N LYS A 191 -26.83 0.53 -15.49
CA LYS A 191 -28.03 1.17 -16.03
C LYS A 191 -28.84 1.74 -14.87
N SER A 192 -28.83 3.05 -14.70
CA SER A 192 -29.81 3.73 -13.86
C SER A 192 -31.02 4.12 -14.73
N ASN A 193 -32.15 3.45 -14.50
CA ASN A 193 -33.43 3.84 -15.10
C ASN A 193 -34.00 5.04 -14.33
N VAL A 194 -33.50 6.24 -14.61
CA VAL A 194 -34.20 7.46 -14.16
C VAL A 194 -35.20 7.82 -15.24
N HIS A 195 -36.45 7.42 -15.02
CA HIS A 195 -37.59 7.86 -15.80
C HIS A 195 -37.81 9.34 -15.51
N ASN A 196 -37.49 10.21 -16.47
CA ASN A 196 -38.14 11.52 -16.56
C ASN A 196 -38.14 11.97 -18.02
N ASP A 197 -39.35 12.29 -18.47
CA ASP A 197 -39.74 12.79 -19.78
C ASP A 197 -38.74 13.81 -20.36
N MET A 198 -38.16 13.48 -21.52
CA MET A 198 -38.14 14.34 -22.70
C MET A 198 -37.49 13.58 -23.86
N LYS A 199 -38.04 13.80 -25.05
CA LYS A 199 -37.74 13.14 -26.32
C LYS A 199 -36.29 13.34 -26.76
N GLU A 200 -35.42 12.41 -26.39
CA GLU A 200 -34.27 11.92 -27.16
C GLU A 200 -33.77 10.69 -26.40
N LYS A 201 -33.57 9.55 -27.09
CA LYS A 201 -32.96 8.36 -26.47
C LYS A 201 -31.46 8.61 -26.25
N THR A 202 -31.12 9.52 -25.33
CA THR A 202 -29.74 9.74 -24.91
C THR A 202 -29.40 8.65 -23.90
N GLN A 203 -28.57 7.68 -24.32
CA GLN A 203 -27.95 6.75 -23.38
C GLN A 203 -26.99 7.54 -22.49
N ARG A 204 -27.33 7.65 -21.20
CA ARG A 204 -26.45 8.22 -20.17
C ARG A 204 -25.59 7.10 -19.64
N ILE A 205 -24.27 7.24 -19.77
CA ILE A 205 -23.30 6.27 -19.25
C ILE A 205 -22.63 6.92 -18.05
N LEU A 206 -22.76 6.27 -16.90
CA LEU A 206 -21.89 6.51 -15.75
C LEU A 206 -20.56 5.84 -16.09
N VAL A 207 -19.53 6.66 -16.30
CA VAL A 207 -18.16 6.17 -16.42
C VAL A 207 -17.55 6.26 -15.04
N ASP A 208 -17.43 5.13 -14.37
CA ASP A 208 -16.58 5.03 -13.19
C ASP A 208 -15.13 5.06 -13.68
N ILE A 209 -14.50 6.23 -13.57
CA ILE A 209 -13.05 6.34 -13.75
C ILE A 209 -12.42 5.91 -12.42
N GLU A 210 -12.25 4.60 -12.26
CA GLU A 210 -11.27 4.08 -11.32
C GLU A 210 -9.90 4.07 -12.02
N ASP A 211 -8.86 4.48 -11.30
CA ASP A 211 -7.48 4.10 -11.60
C ASP A 211 -6.77 4.75 -12.82
N LEU A 212 -6.94 6.06 -13.05
CA LEU A 212 -6.07 6.83 -13.98
C LEU A 212 -5.26 7.90 -13.22
N ASP A 213 -3.96 8.01 -13.51
CA ASP A 213 -3.16 9.14 -13.03
C ASP A 213 -3.63 10.47 -13.66
N ASP A 214 -3.37 11.60 -12.99
CA ASP A 214 -3.86 12.92 -13.42
C ASP A 214 -3.46 13.26 -14.87
N ASP A 215 -2.27 12.83 -15.31
CA ASP A 215 -1.80 13.03 -16.68
C ASP A 215 -2.59 12.18 -17.66
N THR A 216 -2.96 10.96 -17.30
CA THR A 216 -3.81 10.09 -18.12
C THR A 216 -5.24 10.60 -18.15
N VAL A 217 -5.79 11.10 -17.05
CA VAL A 217 -7.09 11.79 -17.01
C VAL A 217 -7.06 13.02 -17.93
N LYS A 218 -5.99 13.81 -17.84
CA LYS A 218 -5.79 15.01 -18.68
C LYS A 218 -5.62 14.63 -20.15
N ASN A 219 -4.88 13.57 -20.46
CA ASN A 219 -4.69 13.08 -21.83
C ASN A 219 -5.98 12.51 -22.42
N VAL A 220 -6.76 11.76 -21.65
CA VAL A 220 -8.10 11.30 -22.05
C VAL A 220 -8.99 12.52 -22.33
N ALA A 221 -9.00 13.52 -21.44
CA ALA A 221 -9.76 14.76 -21.65
C ALA A 221 -9.31 15.57 -22.88
N VAL A 222 -7.99 15.68 -23.12
CA VAL A 222 -7.40 16.39 -24.26
C VAL A 222 -7.67 15.66 -25.58
N HIS A 223 -7.54 14.33 -25.61
CA HIS A 223 -7.80 13.55 -26.80
C HIS A 223 -9.28 13.65 -27.20
N VAL A 224 -10.17 13.62 -26.20
CA VAL A 224 -11.61 13.88 -26.40
C VAL A 224 -11.88 15.30 -26.92
N HIS A 225 -11.20 16.34 -26.41
CA HIS A 225 -11.29 17.69 -26.98
C HIS A 225 -10.78 17.77 -28.43
N SER A 226 -9.73 17.03 -28.77
CA SER A 226 -9.21 16.98 -30.14
C SER A 226 -10.16 16.28 -31.11
N TYR A 227 -10.89 15.24 -30.67
CA TYR A 227 -11.95 14.62 -31.46
C TYR A 227 -13.21 15.49 -31.60
N ALA A 228 -13.41 16.45 -30.70
CA ALA A 228 -14.52 17.42 -30.77
C ALA A 228 -14.19 18.64 -31.65
N ALA A 229 -12.93 18.86 -32.02
CA ALA A 229 -12.50 19.96 -32.88
C ALA A 229 -12.38 19.50 -34.35
N GLY A 230 -13.52 19.42 -35.04
CA GLY A 230 -13.51 19.59 -36.50
C GLY A 230 -13.07 21.02 -36.87
N PRO A 231 -12.51 21.26 -38.07
CA PRO A 231 -11.87 22.53 -38.39
C PRO A 231 -12.90 23.67 -38.40
N PRO A 232 -12.48 24.93 -38.13
CA PRO A 232 -13.35 26.08 -38.30
C PRO A 232 -13.66 26.23 -39.79
N VAL A 233 -14.89 25.91 -40.18
CA VAL A 233 -15.41 26.28 -41.49
C VAL A 233 -15.76 27.76 -41.42
N GLY A 234 -14.86 28.59 -41.94
CA GLY A 234 -15.20 29.97 -42.25
C GLY A 234 -16.17 30.02 -43.43
N GLN A 235 -17.18 30.88 -43.34
CA GLN A 235 -17.74 31.54 -44.51
C GLN A 235 -18.25 32.92 -44.10
N CYS A 236 -17.72 33.94 -44.78
CA CYS A 236 -18.35 35.24 -44.89
C CYS A 236 -19.74 35.07 -45.52
N LEU A 237 -20.77 35.64 -44.88
CA LEU A 237 -21.45 36.87 -45.30
C LEU A 237 -22.04 37.52 -44.06
#